data_AF-W1YVS3-F1
#
_entry.id   AF-W1YVS3-F1
#
_cell.length_a   1.000
_cell.length_b   1.000
_cell.length_c   1.000
_cell.angle_alpha   90.00
_cell.angle_beta   90.00
_cell.angle_gamma   90.00
#
_symmetry.space_group_name_H-M   'P 1'
#
loop_
_entity.id
_entity.type
_entity.pdbx_description
1 polymer ?
#
loop_
_entity_poly.entity_id
_entity_poly.type
_entity_poly.pdbx_seq_one_letter_code
_entity_poly.pdbx_strand_id
1 'polypeptide(L)'
;HYKGTPNDDDAYFNALTELQKIQVTKLVAIIRVACALDAGSNQKISDVTLEERDNVLYVFCRTNEDISLEWWTFNRDSEYFTEVFGMEIVLVRGGDRHVQ
;
A
#
# COMPACT_ATOMS: atom_id res chain seq x y z
N HIS A 1 14.89 0.46 -1.06
CA HIS A 1 13.48 0.34 -1.49
C HIS A 1 13.38 0.62 -2.98
N TYR A 2 12.92 -0.36 -3.76
CA TYR A 2 12.58 -0.18 -5.17
C TYR A 2 11.30 0.68 -5.26
N LYS A 3 11.35 1.77 -6.02
CA LYS A 3 10.21 2.69 -6.26
C LYS A 3 9.81 2.74 -7.75
N GLY A 4 10.34 1.82 -8.55
CA GLY A 4 9.99 1.71 -9.97
C GLY A 4 8.65 1.03 -10.17
N THR A 5 8.08 1.22 -11.36
CA THR A 5 6.98 0.41 -11.87
C THR A 5 7.58 -0.75 -12.66
N PRO A 6 7.24 -2.02 -12.35
CA PRO A 6 7.66 -3.16 -13.16
C PRO A 6 7.18 -2.96 -14.60
N ASN A 7 8.09 -3.05 -15.56
CA ASN A 7 7.80 -2.83 -16.98
C ASN A 7 8.69 -3.72 -17.86
N ASP A 8 8.37 -3.75 -19.16
CA ASP A 8 9.05 -4.62 -20.12
C ASP A 8 10.48 -4.18 -20.49
N ASP A 9 10.97 -3.02 -19.99
CA ASP A 9 12.37 -2.60 -20.14
C ASP A 9 13.29 -3.43 -19.22
N ASP A 10 12.76 -4.03 -18.15
CA ASP A 10 13.49 -4.97 -17.29
C ASP A 10 13.47 -6.39 -17.89
N ALA A 11 14.66 -6.94 -18.17
CA ALA A 11 14.79 -8.25 -18.83
C ALA A 11 14.17 -9.41 -18.02
N TYR A 12 14.18 -9.34 -16.68
CA TYR A 12 13.58 -10.38 -15.85
C TYR A 12 12.06 -10.27 -15.83
N PHE A 13 11.52 -9.04 -15.83
CA PHE A 13 10.09 -8.81 -15.92
C PHE A 13 9.55 -9.19 -17.30
N ASN A 14 10.26 -8.82 -18.37
CA ASN A 14 9.88 -9.12 -19.75
C ASN A 14 9.79 -10.64 -20.00
N ALA A 15 10.68 -11.43 -19.39
CA ALA A 15 10.70 -12.88 -19.50
C ALA A 15 9.53 -13.60 -18.80
N LEU A 16 8.73 -12.89 -17.99
CA LEU A 16 7.57 -13.46 -17.30
C LEU A 16 6.40 -13.69 -18.27
N THR A 17 5.60 -14.72 -17.99
CA THR A 17 4.28 -14.86 -18.62
C THR A 17 3.36 -13.70 -18.22
N GLU A 18 2.33 -13.41 -19.01
CA GLU A 18 1.34 -12.37 -18.68
C GLU A 18 0.71 -12.54 -17.29
N LEU A 19 0.41 -13.78 -16.89
CA LEU A 19 -0.10 -14.08 -15.55
C LEU A 19 0.92 -13.72 -14.45
N GLN A 20 2.19 -14.06 -14.67
CA GLN A 20 3.26 -13.72 -13.72
C GLN A 20 3.51 -12.22 -13.65
N LYS A 21 3.45 -11.51 -14.79
CA LYS A 21 3.52 -10.04 -14.81
C LYS A 21 2.41 -9.43 -13.96
N ILE A 22 1.16 -9.86 -14.15
CA ILE A 22 0.02 -9.43 -13.33
C ILE A 22 0.27 -9.69 -11.83
N GLN A 23 0.76 -10.88 -11.48
CA GLN A 23 1.05 -11.25 -10.10
C GLN A 23 2.14 -10.35 -9.49
N VAL A 24 3.25 -10.15 -10.19
CA VAL A 24 4.35 -9.29 -9.74
C VAL A 24 3.90 -7.85 -9.59
N THR A 25 3.16 -7.32 -10.56
CA THR A 25 2.62 -5.96 -10.51
C THR A 25 1.72 -5.76 -9.29
N LYS A 26 0.82 -6.71 -9.00
CA LYS A 26 -0.04 -6.70 -7.80
C LYS A 26 0.76 -6.78 -6.50
N LEU A 27 1.76 -7.65 -6.42
CA LEU A 27 2.63 -7.78 -5.25
C LEU A 27 3.42 -6.50 -5.00
N VAL A 28 3.96 -5.88 -6.05
CA VAL A 28 4.67 -4.61 -5.93
C VAL A 28 3.75 -3.51 -5.43
N ALA A 29 2.51 -3.43 -5.91
CA ALA A 29 1.52 -2.48 -5.41
C ALA A 29 1.25 -2.66 -3.90
N ILE A 30 1.03 -3.90 -3.45
CA ILE A 30 0.83 -4.21 -2.02
C ILE A 30 2.07 -3.86 -1.19
N ILE A 31 3.27 -4.22 -1.65
CA ILE A 31 4.52 -3.95 -0.92
C ILE A 31 4.77 -2.45 -0.80
N ARG A 32 4.48 -1.67 -1.85
CA ARG A 32 4.67 -0.21 -1.82
C ARG A 32 3.81 0.44 -0.73
N VAL A 33 2.51 0.14 -0.68
CA VAL A 33 1.64 0.68 0.37
C VAL A 33 2.02 0.16 1.76
N ALA A 34 2.44 -1.10 1.89
CA ALA A 34 2.93 -1.65 3.16
C ALA A 34 4.22 -0.98 3.64
N CYS A 35 5.20 -0.75 2.76
CA CYS A 35 6.41 -0.01 3.08
C CYS A 35 6.12 1.46 3.43
N ALA A 36 5.09 2.06 2.83
CA ALA A 36 4.71 3.43 3.15
C ALA A 36 4.19 3.59 4.59
N LEU A 37 3.56 2.55 5.16
CA LEU A 37 3.13 2.51 6.56
C LEU A 37 4.31 2.56 7.55
N ASP A 38 5.52 2.18 7.13
CA ASP A 38 6.75 2.25 7.93
C ASP A 38 7.82 3.16 7.27
N ALA A 39 7.37 4.20 6.56
CA ALA A 39 8.27 5.10 5.83
C ALA A 39 9.32 5.78 6.72
N GLY A 40 9.01 6.01 8.00
CA GLY A 40 9.95 6.55 8.98
C GLY A 40 10.86 5.51 9.65
N SER A 41 10.66 4.21 9.40
CA SER A 41 11.40 3.08 10.00
C SER A 41 11.47 3.10 11.54
N ASN A 42 10.45 3.67 12.17
CA ASN A 42 10.34 3.82 13.62
C ASN A 42 9.22 2.96 14.23
N GLN A 43 8.54 2.12 13.44
CA GLN A 43 7.47 1.23 13.92
C GLN A 43 6.35 1.94 14.69
N LYS A 44 5.96 3.14 14.23
CA LYS A 44 4.97 3.99 14.90
C LYS A 44 3.54 3.43 14.88
N ILE A 45 3.24 2.56 13.92
CA ILE A 45 1.93 1.92 13.77
C ILE A 45 1.98 0.56 14.47
N SER A 46 1.16 0.38 15.49
CA SER A 46 1.15 -0.83 16.31
C SER A 46 0.16 -1.89 15.85
N ASP A 47 -0.86 -1.49 15.08
CA ASP A 47 -1.89 -2.38 14.56
C ASP A 47 -2.47 -1.83 13.25
N VAL A 48 -2.84 -2.73 12.35
CA VAL A 48 -3.49 -2.42 11.07
C VAL A 48 -4.69 -3.34 10.87
N THR A 49 -5.86 -2.75 10.66
CA THR A 49 -7.08 -3.46 10.27
C THR A 49 -7.50 -3.03 8.87
N LEU A 50 -7.95 -3.99 8.06
CA LEU A 50 -8.41 -3.75 6.70
C LEU A 50 -9.92 -3.93 6.59
N GLU A 51 -10.55 -3.05 5.85
CA GLU A 51 -11.98 -3.14 5.55
C GLU A 51 -12.25 -2.68 4.12
N GLU A 52 -12.92 -3.52 3.34
CA GLU A 52 -13.37 -3.18 1.99
C GLU A 52 -14.84 -2.77 2.02
N ARG A 53 -15.15 -1.56 1.53
CA ARG A 53 -16.52 -1.08 1.33
C ARG A 53 -16.58 -0.20 0.09
N ASP A 54 -17.62 -0.34 -0.72
CA ASP A 54 -17.89 0.50 -1.89
C ASP A 54 -16.69 0.65 -2.87
N ASN A 55 -15.95 -0.45 -3.10
CA ASN A 55 -14.73 -0.48 -3.93
C ASN A 55 -13.57 0.41 -3.41
N VAL A 56 -13.55 0.62 -2.10
CA VAL A 56 -12.47 1.28 -1.36
C VAL A 56 -11.95 0.32 -0.28
N LEU A 57 -10.63 0.13 -0.25
CA LEU A 57 -9.93 -0.58 0.81
C LEU A 57 -9.46 0.43 1.86
N TYR A 58 -10.13 0.44 3.02
CA TYR A 58 -9.74 1.23 4.16
C TYR A 58 -8.67 0.52 4.98
N VAL A 59 -7.56 1.22 5.22
CA VAL A 59 -6.44 0.76 6.05
C VAL A 59 -6.49 1.53 7.36
N PHE A 60 -7.10 0.95 8.38
CA PHE A 60 -7.17 1.54 9.71
C PHE A 60 -5.89 1.27 10.48
N CYS A 61 -5.16 2.32 10.88
CA CYS A 61 -3.92 2.19 11.64
C CYS A 61 -4.07 2.70 13.08
N ARG A 62 -3.56 1.93 14.06
CA ARG A 62 -3.50 2.36 15.47
C ARG A 62 -2.14 2.98 15.77
N THR A 63 -2.14 4.23 16.24
CA THR A 63 -0.91 4.93 16.63
C THR A 63 -1.18 6.17 17.50
N ASN A 64 -0.31 6.40 18.48
CA ASN A 64 -0.28 7.62 19.31
C ASN A 64 0.79 8.62 18.84
N GLU A 65 1.54 8.29 17.79
CA GLU A 65 2.63 9.12 17.28
C GLU A 65 2.19 9.97 16.09
N ASP A 66 3.08 10.86 15.65
CA ASP A 66 2.92 11.60 14.40
C ASP A 66 3.33 10.72 13.21
N ILE A 67 2.36 10.44 12.35
CA ILE A 67 2.51 9.63 11.15
C ILE A 67 2.45 10.45 9.85
N SER A 68 2.75 11.75 9.89
CA SER A 68 2.65 12.63 8.71
C SER A 68 3.49 12.16 7.53
N LEU A 69 4.67 11.57 7.78
CA LEU A 69 5.55 11.03 6.73
C LEU A 69 4.97 9.76 6.10
N GLU A 70 4.47 8.85 6.93
CA GLU A 70 3.83 7.61 6.54
C GLU A 70 2.56 7.91 5.73
N TRP A 71 1.74 8.87 6.18
CA TRP A 71 0.54 9.33 5.49
C TRP A 71 0.85 9.90 4.10
N TRP A 72 1.81 10.82 4.01
CA TRP A 72 2.20 11.40 2.73
C TRP A 72 2.77 10.34 1.77
N THR A 73 3.60 9.43 2.29
CA THR A 73 4.19 8.35 1.50
C THR A 73 3.11 7.37 1.01
N PHE A 74 2.13 7.06 1.87
CA PHE A 74 1.03 6.16 1.57
C PHE A 74 0.15 6.72 0.46
N ASN A 75 -0.24 8.00 0.55
CA ASN A 75 -1.05 8.65 -0.49
C ASN A 75 -0.35 8.73 -1.84
N ARG A 76 0.97 8.87 -1.86
CA ARG A 76 1.74 8.79 -3.12
C ARG A 76 1.71 7.38 -3.70
N ASP A 77 1.85 6.36 -2.86
CA ASP A 77 1.95 4.97 -3.31
C ASP A 77 0.57 4.31 -3.54
N SER A 78 -0.52 4.91 -3.03
CA SER A 78 -1.91 4.48 -3.26
C SER A 78 -2.36 4.71 -4.71
N GLU A 79 -1.79 5.69 -5.42
CA GLU A 79 -2.07 5.93 -6.84
C GLU A 79 -1.77 4.68 -7.68
N TYR A 80 -0.59 4.09 -7.48
CA TYR A 80 -0.19 2.88 -8.18
C TYR A 80 -1.00 1.65 -7.76
N PHE A 81 -1.35 1.54 -6.48
CA PHE A 81 -2.26 0.49 -6.02
C PHE A 81 -3.61 0.60 -6.75
N THR A 82 -4.16 1.81 -6.84
CA THR A 82 -5.45 2.08 -7.48
C THR A 82 -5.42 1.74 -8.96
N GLU A 83 -4.34 2.08 -9.67
CA GLU A 83 -4.15 1.71 -11.07
C GLU A 83 -4.12 0.19 -11.28
N VAL A 84 -3.42 -0.54 -10.41
CA VAL A 84 -3.22 -1.99 -10.54
C VAL A 84 -4.45 -2.81 -10.13
N PHE A 85 -5.17 -2.36 -9.11
CA PHE A 85 -6.31 -3.09 -8.54
C PHE A 85 -7.67 -2.56 -9.04
N GLY A 86 -7.74 -1.36 -9.61
CA GLY A 86 -9.01 -0.71 -9.93
C GLY A 86 -9.84 -0.36 -8.68
N MET A 87 -9.19 -0.30 -7.52
CA MET A 87 -9.78 -0.13 -6.19
C MET A 87 -8.98 0.92 -5.44
N GLU A 88 -9.67 1.94 -4.90
CA GLU A 88 -9.01 2.98 -4.11
C GLU A 88 -8.53 2.40 -2.77
N ILE A 89 -7.38 2.84 -2.28
CA ILE A 89 -6.88 2.47 -0.94
C ILE A 89 -6.64 3.73 -0.10
N VAL A 90 -7.23 3.78 1.09
CA VAL A 90 -7.24 4.97 1.95
C VAL A 90 -6.69 4.64 3.33
N LEU A 91 -5.66 5.38 3.76
CA LEU A 91 -5.16 5.31 5.13
C LEU A 91 -6.10 6.07 6.06
N VAL A 92 -6.51 5.43 7.15
CA VAL A 92 -7.36 6.03 8.19
C VAL A 92 -6.67 5.87 9.52
N ARG A 93 -6.47 6.97 10.25
CA ARG A 93 -5.96 6.90 11.61
C ARG A 93 -7.09 6.42 12.53
N GLY A 94 -6.97 5.18 13.01
CA GLY A 94 -7.85 4.63 14.04
C GLY A 94 -7.57 5.28 15.38
N GLY A 95 -8.53 6.06 15.89
CA GLY A 95 -8.68 6.24 17.33
C GLY A 95 -9.21 4.95 17.97
N ASP A 96 -9.28 4.86 19.30
CA ASP A 96 -9.73 3.68 20.07
C ASP A 96 -11.19 3.21 19.80
N ARG A 97 -11.80 3.53 18.65
CA ARG A 97 -13.23 3.35 18.33
C ARG A 97 -13.52 2.47 17.10
N HIS A 98 -12.67 1.49 16.80
CA HIS A 98 -13.08 0.36 15.94
C HIS A 98 -13.06 -0.95 16.74
N VAL A 99 -13.95 -0.99 17.73
CA VAL A 99 -14.60 -2.22 18.18
C VAL A 99 -16.10 -1.89 18.23
N GLN A 100 -16.83 -2.32 17.21
CA GLN A 100 -18.27 -2.58 17.31
C GLN A 100 -18.52 -3.95 16.71
#